data_AF-A0A436QWD7-F1
#
_entry.id   AF-A0A436QWD7-F1
#
_cell.length_a   1.000
_cell.length_b   1.000
_cell.length_c   1.000
_cell.angle_alpha   90.00
_cell.angle_beta   90.00
_cell.angle_gamma   90.00
#
_symmetry.space_group_name_H-M   'P 1'
#
loop_
_entity.id
_entity.type
_entity.pdbx_description
1 polymer ?
#
loop_
_entity_poly.entity_id
_entity_poly.type
_entity_poly.pdbx_seq_one_letter_code
_entity_poly.pdbx_strand_id
1 'polypeptide(L)'
;MPNRINRLRNAGIGLALAFAATTPGLSAELGAKEEPIKLAMLEWTGAHVSTHIAGQLLEKLGYKVEYVTAGNFPQFSGLADGSLSASVEVWMNNVGDIYPKTLAAKQIEDIGKLDLKTREGWI
;
A
#
# COMPACT_ATOMS: atom_id res chain seq x y z
N MET A 1 -8.59 22.10 56.75
CA MET A 1 -9.54 21.12 56.17
C MET A 1 -9.70 21.41 54.68
N PRO A 2 -9.43 20.46 53.76
CA PRO A 2 -9.63 20.71 52.32
C PRO A 2 -11.14 20.81 52.02
N ASN A 3 -11.53 21.87 51.30
CA ASN A 3 -12.92 22.25 51.07
C ASN A 3 -13.64 21.24 50.14
N ARG A 4 -14.90 20.88 50.42
CA ARG A 4 -15.66 19.81 49.70
C ARG A 4 -15.74 20.03 48.18
N ILE A 5 -15.70 21.29 47.73
CA ILE A 5 -15.74 21.69 46.32
C ILE A 5 -14.46 21.26 45.56
N ASN A 6 -13.29 21.30 46.21
CA ASN A 6 -12.03 20.86 45.59
C ASN A 6 -11.94 19.33 45.45
N ARG A 7 -12.64 18.57 46.30
CA ARG A 7 -12.72 17.10 46.19
C ARG A 7 -13.57 16.65 45.00
N LEU A 8 -14.69 17.33 44.72
CA LEU A 8 -15.53 17.05 43.55
C LEU A 8 -14.85 17.42 42.23
N ARG A 9 -14.10 18.53 42.20
CA ARG A 9 -13.37 18.95 40.99
C ARG A 9 -12.22 18.00 40.64
N ASN A 10 -11.50 17.50 41.64
CA ASN A 10 -10.44 16.51 41.44
C ASN A 10 -10.99 15.11 41.10
N ALA A 11 -12.18 14.75 41.59
CA ALA A 11 -12.86 13.50 41.22
C ALA A 11 -13.36 13.51 39.76
N GLY A 12 -13.86 14.64 39.26
CA GLY A 12 -14.30 14.78 37.87
C GLY A 12 -13.15 14.70 36.85
N ILE A 13 -11.97 15.23 37.20
CA ILE A 13 -10.77 15.14 36.35
C ILE A 13 -10.20 13.71 36.34
N GLY A 14 -10.21 13.01 37.48
CA GLY A 14 -9.76 11.61 37.55
C GLY A 14 -10.65 10.64 36.76
N LEU A 15 -11.96 10.90 36.69
CA LEU A 15 -12.90 10.04 35.96
C LEU A 15 -12.81 10.21 34.44
N ALA A 16 -12.51 11.42 33.95
CA ALA A 16 -12.29 11.68 32.52
C ALA A 16 -10.98 11.09 31.99
N LEU A 17 -9.91 11.07 32.81
CA LEU A 17 -8.65 10.42 32.47
C LEU A 17 -8.74 8.89 32.49
N ALA A 18 -9.58 8.31 33.35
CA ALA A 18 -9.83 6.87 33.38
C ALA A 18 -10.60 6.38 32.14
N PHE A 19 -11.49 7.21 31.56
CA PHE A 19 -12.25 6.85 30.36
C PHE A 19 -11.42 6.92 29.07
N ALA A 20 -10.42 7.79 29.01
CA ALA A 20 -9.51 7.90 27.86
C ALA A 20 -8.47 6.76 27.79
N ALA A 21 -8.22 6.06 28.91
CA ALA A 21 -7.25 4.98 28.98
C ALA A 21 -7.81 3.60 28.54
N THR A 22 -9.13 3.49 28.33
CA THR A 22 -9.81 2.21 28.05
C THR A 22 -10.40 2.10 26.65
N THR A 23 -10.24 3.09 25.77
CA THR A 23 -10.56 2.91 24.35
C THR A 23 -9.43 2.11 23.70
N PRO A 24 -9.61 0.80 23.39
CA PRO A 24 -8.69 0.13 22.48
C PRO A 24 -8.64 0.97 21.21
N GLY A 25 -7.43 1.33 20.77
CA GLY A 25 -7.28 2.07 19.53
C GLY A 25 -7.99 1.31 18.43
N LEU A 26 -9.01 1.91 17.81
CA LEU A 26 -9.65 1.37 16.64
C LEU A 26 -8.60 1.34 15.53
N SER A 27 -7.92 0.21 15.38
CA SER A 27 -7.22 -0.09 14.14
C SER A 27 -8.28 -0.36 13.08
N ALA A 28 -8.14 0.26 11.91
CA ALA A 28 -8.93 -0.14 10.76
C ALA A 28 -8.71 -1.64 10.49
N GLU A 29 -9.78 -2.35 10.15
CA GLU A 29 -9.65 -3.71 9.64
C GLU A 29 -8.86 -3.67 8.32
N LEU A 30 -7.98 -4.64 8.09
CA LEU A 30 -7.12 -4.73 6.91
C LEU A 30 -7.90 -4.86 5.58
N GLY A 31 -9.23 -5.03 5.61
CA GLY A 31 -10.03 -5.27 4.42
C GLY A 31 -9.83 -6.69 3.87
N ALA A 32 -9.72 -6.82 2.55
CA ALA A 32 -9.69 -8.08 1.80
C ALA A 32 -8.38 -8.89 1.96
N LYS A 33 -7.98 -9.20 3.20
CA LYS A 33 -6.73 -9.93 3.51
C LYS A 33 -6.70 -11.39 3.04
N GLU A 34 -7.87 -11.96 2.75
CA GLU A 34 -7.98 -13.37 2.34
C GLU A 34 -7.74 -13.58 0.84
N GLU A 35 -7.87 -12.51 0.04
CA GLU A 35 -7.61 -12.48 -1.40
C GLU A 35 -6.13 -12.10 -1.63
N PRO A 36 -5.37 -12.88 -2.41
CA PRO A 36 -3.98 -12.54 -2.70
C PRO A 36 -3.85 -11.24 -3.50
N ILE A 37 -2.95 -10.37 -3.05
CA ILE A 37 -2.47 -9.24 -3.85
C ILE A 37 -1.49 -9.80 -4.88
N LYS A 38 -1.89 -9.79 -6.16
CA LYS A 38 -1.09 -10.29 -7.28
C LYS A 38 -0.16 -9.21 -7.80
N LEU A 39 1.11 -9.28 -7.41
CA LEU A 39 2.13 -8.32 -7.83
C LEU A 39 2.79 -8.78 -9.12
N ALA A 40 2.90 -7.86 -10.08
CA ALA A 40 3.63 -8.08 -11.32
C ALA A 40 5.13 -8.31 -11.04
N MET A 41 5.66 -9.45 -11.50
CA MET A 41 7.08 -9.79 -11.47
C MET A 41 7.64 -9.65 -12.89
N LEU A 42 8.39 -8.57 -13.12
CA LEU A 42 8.95 -8.27 -14.44
C LEU A 42 10.29 -8.97 -14.65
N GLU A 43 10.71 -9.08 -15.90
CA GLU A 43 11.80 -9.94 -16.36
C GLU A 43 13.23 -9.43 -16.11
N TRP A 44 13.41 -8.40 -15.29
CA TRP A 44 14.74 -7.86 -14.92
C TRP A 44 14.97 -7.82 -13.41
N THR A 45 16.24 -7.95 -13.00
CA THR A 45 16.63 -8.09 -11.60
C THR A 45 16.16 -6.96 -10.70
N GLY A 46 16.15 -5.71 -11.20
CA GLY A 46 15.63 -4.55 -10.46
C GLY A 46 14.19 -4.74 -9.99
N ALA A 47 13.31 -5.17 -10.91
CA ALA A 47 11.91 -5.46 -10.61
C ALA A 47 11.75 -6.59 -9.60
N HIS A 48 12.61 -7.61 -9.64
CA HIS A 48 12.57 -8.65 -8.61
C HIS A 48 12.85 -8.07 -7.22
N VAL A 49 13.81 -7.17 -7.08
CA VAL A 49 14.15 -6.56 -5.78
C VAL A 49 13.01 -5.68 -5.28
N SER A 50 12.52 -4.75 -6.10
CA SER A 50 11.45 -3.83 -5.73
C SER A 50 10.15 -4.56 -5.39
N THR A 51 9.74 -5.53 -6.22
CA THR A 51 8.52 -6.32 -6.02
C THR A 51 8.58 -7.18 -4.76
N HIS A 52 9.71 -7.85 -4.47
CA HIS A 52 9.82 -8.64 -3.24
C HIS A 52 9.85 -7.77 -1.97
N ILE A 53 10.45 -6.58 -2.01
CA ILE A 53 10.40 -5.65 -0.86
C ILE A 53 8.95 -5.25 -0.58
N ALA A 54 8.20 -4.86 -1.62
CA ALA A 54 6.80 -4.50 -1.48
C ALA A 54 5.94 -5.68 -0.99
N GLY A 55 6.13 -6.87 -1.57
CA GLY A 55 5.42 -8.08 -1.17
C GLY A 55 5.70 -8.48 0.28
N GLN A 56 6.96 -8.50 0.72
CA GLN A 56 7.31 -8.81 2.11
C GLN A 56 6.75 -7.79 3.11
N LEU A 57 6.64 -6.51 2.71
CA LEU A 57 5.99 -5.50 3.52
C LEU A 57 4.50 -5.78 3.67
N LEU A 58 3.80 -6.10 2.56
CA LEU A 58 2.38 -6.44 2.58
C LEU A 58 2.11 -7.71 3.42
N GLU A 59 2.97 -8.72 3.31
CA GLU A 59 2.91 -9.93 4.14
C GLU A 59 3.08 -9.61 5.64
N LYS A 60 4.04 -8.75 5.99
CA LYS A 60 4.23 -8.28 7.38
C LYS A 60 3.02 -7.52 7.92
N LEU A 61 2.26 -6.86 7.05
CA LEU A 61 1.00 -6.18 7.38
C LEU A 61 -0.20 -7.14 7.47
N GLY A 62 -0.03 -8.43 7.12
CA GLY A 62 -1.04 -9.46 7.24
C GLY A 62 -1.82 -9.78 5.97
N TYR A 63 -1.38 -9.30 4.80
CA TYR A 63 -1.96 -9.67 3.50
C TYR A 63 -1.33 -10.94 2.92
N LYS A 64 -2.07 -11.61 2.02
CA LYS A 64 -1.50 -12.64 1.15
C LYS A 64 -0.95 -11.99 -0.11
N VAL A 65 0.22 -12.45 -0.57
CA VAL A 65 0.86 -11.93 -1.79
C VAL A 65 1.13 -13.09 -2.74
N GLU A 66 0.89 -12.85 -4.03
CA GLU A 66 1.26 -13.75 -5.12
C GLU A 66 2.11 -12.96 -6.12
N TYR A 67 3.25 -13.53 -6.52
CA TYR A 67 4.11 -12.93 -7.54
C TYR A 67 3.78 -13.56 -8.89
N VAL A 68 3.30 -12.75 -9.83
CA VAL A 68 2.85 -13.21 -11.14
C VAL A 68 3.78 -12.66 -12.20
N THR A 69 4.47 -13.55 -12.93
CA THR A 69 5.35 -13.14 -14.02
C THR A 69 4.56 -12.42 -15.10
N ALA A 70 5.00 -11.22 -15.46
CA ALA A 70 4.42 -10.42 -16.53
C ALA A 70 5.53 -9.71 -17.32
N GLY A 71 5.35 -9.60 -18.64
CA GLY A 71 6.23 -8.77 -19.45
C GLY A 71 5.95 -7.27 -19.23
N ASN A 72 6.91 -6.42 -19.61
CA ASN A 72 6.79 -4.96 -19.42
C ASN A 72 5.51 -4.34 -20.02
N PHE A 73 5.05 -4.83 -21.17
CA PHE A 73 3.82 -4.34 -21.82
C PHE A 73 2.57 -5.13 -21.37
N PRO A 74 2.58 -6.47 -21.32
CA PRO A 74 1.43 -7.26 -20.83
C PRO A 74 0.95 -6.92 -19.42
N GLN A 75 1.82 -6.41 -18.53
CA GLN A 75 1.40 -6.03 -17.17
C GLN A 75 0.22 -5.06 -17.15
N PHE A 76 0.12 -4.13 -18.11
CA PHE A 76 -0.98 -3.15 -18.13
C PHE A 76 -2.31 -3.75 -18.54
N SER A 77 -2.30 -4.75 -19.42
CA SER A 77 -3.50 -5.52 -19.72
C SER A 77 -3.97 -6.28 -18.48
N GLY A 78 -3.03 -6.92 -17.78
CA GLY A 78 -3.35 -7.66 -16.56
C GLY A 78 -3.83 -6.77 -15.40
N LEU A 79 -3.32 -5.54 -15.30
CA LEU A 79 -3.83 -4.54 -14.36
C LEU A 79 -5.24 -4.07 -14.77
N ALA A 80 -5.47 -3.84 -16.06
CA ALA A 80 -6.75 -3.35 -16.57
C ALA A 80 -7.89 -4.38 -16.48
N ASP A 81 -7.58 -5.68 -16.57
CA ASP A 81 -8.56 -6.77 -16.44
C ASP A 81 -8.66 -7.37 -15.03
N GLY A 82 -7.80 -6.94 -14.10
CA GLY A 82 -7.78 -7.37 -12.71
C GLY A 82 -7.10 -8.72 -12.46
N SER A 83 -6.45 -9.32 -13.47
CA SER A 83 -5.61 -10.51 -13.27
C SER A 83 -4.32 -10.20 -12.50
N LEU A 84 -3.88 -8.94 -12.50
CA LEU A 84 -2.84 -8.37 -11.63
C LEU A 84 -3.45 -7.29 -10.72
N SER A 85 -3.01 -7.22 -9.47
CA SER A 85 -3.46 -6.22 -8.51
C SER A 85 -2.61 -4.95 -8.54
N ALA A 86 -1.29 -5.08 -8.69
CA ALA A 86 -0.37 -3.94 -8.73
C ALA A 86 0.93 -4.27 -9.46
N SER A 87 1.57 -3.23 -10.00
CA SER A 87 2.97 -3.23 -10.42
C SER A 87 3.71 -2.14 -9.66
N VAL A 88 4.89 -2.47 -9.14
CA VAL A 88 5.70 -1.54 -8.33
C VAL A 88 6.83 -0.89 -9.12
N GLU A 89 7.03 -1.30 -10.38
CA GLU A 89 8.11 -0.79 -11.21
C GLU A 89 7.63 -0.55 -12.64
N VAL A 90 7.36 0.73 -12.94
CA VAL A 90 6.85 1.18 -14.24
C VAL A 90 7.84 2.14 -14.88
N TRP A 91 8.44 1.73 -15.99
CA TRP A 91 9.36 2.54 -16.79
C TRP A 91 8.63 3.18 -17.98
N MET A 92 8.15 4.41 -17.78
CA MET A 92 7.27 5.09 -18.75
C MET A 92 7.86 5.26 -20.15
N ASN A 93 9.19 5.30 -20.29
CA ASN A 93 9.87 5.43 -21.58
C ASN A 93 9.74 4.18 -22.47
N ASN A 94 9.40 3.02 -21.90
CA ASN A 94 9.43 1.73 -22.60
C ASN A 94 8.06 1.05 -22.75
N VAL A 95 6.97 1.74 -22.40
CA VAL A 95 5.61 1.16 -22.40
C VAL A 95 4.69 1.75 -23.48
N GLY A 96 5.15 2.79 -24.19
CA GLY A 96 4.38 3.44 -25.26
C GLY A 96 3.02 3.96 -24.78
N ASP A 97 1.99 3.78 -25.60
CA ASP A 97 0.66 4.36 -25.35
C ASP A 97 -0.23 3.55 -24.38
N ILE A 98 0.14 2.32 -23.99
CA ILE A 98 -0.78 1.48 -23.22
C ILE A 98 -1.08 2.08 -21.84
N TYR A 99 -0.05 2.54 -21.13
CA TYR A 99 -0.18 3.16 -19.81
C TYR A 99 -1.09 4.40 -19.83
N PRO A 100 -0.84 5.43 -20.67
CA PRO A 100 -1.72 6.60 -20.70
C PRO A 100 -3.15 6.26 -21.16
N LYS A 101 -3.34 5.26 -22.04
CA LYS A 101 -4.67 4.83 -22.49
C LYS A 101 -5.45 4.13 -21.38
N THR A 102 -4.86 3.17 -20.67
CA THR A 102 -5.53 2.45 -19.57
C THR A 102 -5.79 3.37 -18.38
N LEU A 103 -4.90 4.34 -18.12
CA LEU A 103 -5.10 5.38 -17.10
C LEU A 103 -6.26 6.31 -17.46
N ALA A 104 -6.30 6.83 -18.70
CA ALA A 104 -7.39 7.69 -19.16
C ALA A 104 -8.75 6.97 -19.17
N ALA A 105 -8.74 5.66 -19.45
CA ALA A 105 -9.91 4.80 -19.38
C ALA A 105 -10.32 4.43 -17.94
N LYS A 106 -9.56 4.86 -16.91
CA LYS A 106 -9.77 4.53 -15.49
C LYS A 106 -9.77 3.02 -15.21
N GLN A 107 -9.01 2.26 -16.01
CA GLN A 107 -8.82 0.83 -15.80
C GLN A 107 -7.68 0.54 -14.83
N ILE A 108 -6.76 1.50 -14.69
CA ILE A 108 -5.66 1.47 -13.71
C ILE A 108 -5.61 2.78 -12.95
N GLU A 109 -4.96 2.77 -11.80
CA GLU A 109 -4.69 3.94 -10.98
C GLU A 109 -3.17 4.11 -10.79
N ASP A 110 -2.68 5.35 -10.85
CA ASP A 110 -1.31 5.69 -10.49
C ASP A 110 -1.23 5.94 -8.98
N ILE A 111 -0.54 5.06 -8.27
CA ILE A 111 -0.36 5.11 -6.81
C ILE A 111 0.86 5.93 -6.37
N GLY A 112 1.57 6.55 -7.32
CA GLY A 112 2.68 7.45 -7.06
C GLY A 112 4.07 6.87 -7.36
N LYS A 113 5.08 7.74 -7.23
CA LYS A 113 6.48 7.44 -7.55
C LYS A 113 7.27 6.91 -6.36
N LEU A 114 8.25 6.05 -6.63
CA LEU A 114 9.24 5.58 -5.64
C LEU A 114 10.36 6.60 -5.34
N ASP A 115 10.37 7.73 -6.04
CA ASP A 115 11.39 8.79 -5.95
C ASP A 115 12.84 8.34 -6.20
N LEU A 116 13.00 7.21 -6.90
CA LEU A 116 14.30 6.70 -7.32
C LEU A 116 14.90 7.56 -8.45
N LYS A 117 16.19 7.89 -8.33
CA LYS A 117 16.95 8.51 -9.43
C LYS A 117 17.46 7.42 -10.35
N THR A 118 16.66 7.08 -11.35
CA THR A 118 16.95 6.01 -12.31
C THR A 118 17.87 6.48 -13.43
N ARG A 119 18.65 5.55 -14.00
CA ARG A 119 19.44 5.76 -15.22
C ARG A 119 19.25 4.53 -16.11
N GLU A 120 18.95 4.78 -17.37
CA GLU A 120 18.82 3.75 -18.40
C GLU A 120 19.72 4.11 -19.59
N GLY A 121 20.42 3.13 -20.14
CA GLY A 121 21.34 3.31 -21.25
C GLY A 121 22.62 2.48 -21.13
N TRP A 122 23.54 2.70 -22.06
CA TRP A 122 24.87 2.09 -22.03
C TRP A 122 25.71 2.74 -20.92
N ILE A 123 26.34 1.92 -20.09
CA ILE A 123 27.26 2.32 -19.02
C ILE A 123 28.70 2.32 -19.56
#